data_AF-A0A660YDS4-F1
#
_entry.id   AF-A0A660YDS4-F1
#
_cell.length_a   1.000
_cell.length_b   1.000
_cell.length_c   1.000
_cell.angle_alpha   90.00
_cell.angle_beta   90.00
_cell.angle_gamma   90.00
#
_symmetry.space_group_name_H-M   'P 1'
#
loop_
_entity.id
_entity.type
_entity.pdbx_description
1 polymer ?
#
loop_
_entity_poly.entity_id
_entity_poly.type
_entity_poly.pdbx_seq_one_letter_code
_entity_poly.pdbx_strand_id
1 'polypeptide(L)'
;MHPENRKRLEECGDLPETAIENGEKYLTLFHTPEYIDRVKKACKEGIHLDVDTVTSERSYEAAIYAVGATVMASRTNDFALVRPPGHHAYPSKSSGFCIFNNIAIATQKLVSEGKKVLIFDFDAHL
;
A
#
# COMPACT_ATOMS: atom_id res chain seq x y z
N MET A 1 4.12 -19.17 -10.31
CA MET A 1 4.12 -17.69 -10.46
C MET A 1 3.17 -17.13 -9.42
N HIS A 2 3.58 -16.13 -8.64
CA HIS A 2 2.74 -15.54 -7.60
C HIS A 2 1.53 -14.81 -8.25
N PRO A 3 0.29 -14.94 -7.76
CA PRO A 3 -0.89 -14.33 -8.39
C PRO A 3 -0.86 -12.80 -8.31
N GLU A 4 -0.39 -12.26 -7.19
CA GLU A 4 -0.06 -10.85 -7.05
C GLU A 4 1.29 -10.61 -7.78
N ASN A 5 1.26 -10.08 -9.00
CA ASN A 5 2.45 -9.83 -9.82
C ASN A 5 2.28 -8.61 -10.75
N ARG A 6 3.38 -8.17 -11.37
CA ARG A 6 3.42 -6.94 -12.19
C ARG A 6 2.46 -6.92 -13.39
N LYS A 7 2.09 -8.10 -13.93
CA LYS A 7 1.20 -8.18 -15.10
C LYS A 7 -0.17 -7.55 -14.83
N ARG A 8 -0.62 -7.57 -13.56
CA ARG A 8 -1.86 -6.91 -13.13
C ARG A 8 -1.90 -5.41 -13.45
N LEU A 9 -0.75 -4.74 -13.45
CA LEU A 9 -0.64 -3.34 -13.86
C LEU A 9 -0.37 -3.20 -15.36
N GLU A 10 0.46 -4.08 -15.94
CA GLU A 10 0.77 -4.08 -17.39
C GLU A 10 -0.50 -4.30 -18.23
N GLU A 11 -1.46 -5.08 -17.75
CA GLU A 11 -2.75 -5.34 -18.41
C GLU A 11 -3.67 -4.11 -18.49
N CYS A 12 -3.41 -3.06 -17.70
CA CYS A 12 -4.14 -1.78 -17.80
C CYS A 12 -3.76 -0.97 -19.06
N GLY A 13 -2.75 -1.41 -19.83
CA GLY A 13 -2.30 -0.77 -21.05
C GLY A 13 -1.51 0.51 -20.82
N ASP A 14 -1.40 1.31 -21.88
CA ASP A 14 -0.67 2.57 -21.85
C ASP A 14 -1.49 3.65 -21.15
N LEU A 15 -1.03 4.07 -19.97
CA LEU A 15 -1.63 5.13 -19.17
C LEU A 15 -0.68 6.33 -19.10
N PRO A 16 -1.19 7.56 -18.93
CA PRO A 16 -0.34 8.73 -18.78
C PRO A 16 0.56 8.62 -17.54
N GLU A 17 1.82 9.02 -17.68
CA GLU A 17 2.73 9.12 -16.55
C GLU A 17 2.26 10.20 -15.56
N THR A 18 2.17 9.83 -14.30
CA THR A 18 1.80 10.72 -13.20
C THR A 18 2.92 10.72 -12.17
N ALA A 19 3.39 11.90 -11.77
CA ALA A 19 4.36 12.00 -10.69
C ALA A 19 3.69 11.59 -9.37
N ILE A 20 4.24 10.56 -8.72
CA ILE A 20 3.70 10.03 -7.46
C ILE A 20 4.53 10.55 -6.29
N GLU A 21 3.84 11.04 -5.26
CA GLU A 21 4.46 11.44 -4.00
C GLU A 21 5.06 10.22 -3.27
N ASN A 22 6.23 10.37 -2.65
CA ASN A 22 6.74 9.36 -1.74
C ASN A 22 5.90 9.36 -0.45
N GLY A 23 5.21 8.24 -0.18
CA GLY A 23 4.30 8.08 0.95
C GLY A 23 4.93 7.67 2.28
N GLU A 24 6.26 7.53 2.38
CA GLU A 24 6.93 7.02 3.59
C GLU A 24 6.57 7.82 4.86
N LYS A 25 6.45 9.14 4.72
CA LYS A 25 6.07 10.04 5.83
C LYS A 25 4.66 9.80 6.38
N TYR A 26 3.82 9.07 5.66
CA TYR A 26 2.44 8.77 6.06
C TYR A 26 2.28 7.42 6.77
N LEU A 27 3.31 6.57 6.76
CA LEU A 27 3.19 5.21 7.27
C LEU A 27 2.76 5.15 8.75
N THR A 28 3.28 6.08 9.57
CA THR A 28 2.97 6.15 11.01
C THR A 28 1.56 6.65 11.33
N LEU A 29 0.77 7.07 10.33
CA LEU A 29 -0.64 7.35 10.51
C LEU A 29 -1.46 6.10 10.82
N PHE A 30 -0.96 4.91 10.50
CA PHE A 30 -1.65 3.65 10.74
C PHE A 30 -0.74 2.54 11.26
N HIS A 31 0.50 2.45 10.78
CA HIS A 31 1.41 1.38 11.15
C HIS A 31 2.31 1.77 12.32
N THR A 32 2.67 0.77 13.14
CA THR A 32 3.63 1.00 14.22
C THR A 32 5.05 1.16 13.66
N PRO A 33 5.92 1.96 14.30
CA PRO A 33 7.32 2.09 13.90
C PRO A 33 8.04 0.74 13.78
N GLU A 34 7.78 -0.17 14.71
CA GLU A 34 8.40 -1.51 14.75
C GLU A 34 7.99 -2.35 13.53
N TYR A 35 6.74 -2.20 13.06
CA TYR A 35 6.30 -2.87 11.84
C TYR A 35 6.98 -2.30 10.60
N ILE A 36 7.10 -0.98 10.51
CA ILE A 36 7.79 -0.31 9.40
C ILE A 36 9.24 -0.78 9.33
N ASP A 37 9.94 -0.85 10.47
CA ASP A 37 11.32 -1.33 10.53
C ASP A 37 11.43 -2.82 10.14
N ARG A 38 10.47 -3.65 10.57
CA ARG A 38 10.41 -5.05 10.14
C ARG A 38 10.22 -5.17 8.63
N VAL A 39 9.35 -4.36 8.03
CA VAL A 39 9.14 -4.34 6.58
C VAL A 39 10.42 -3.91 5.85
N LYS A 40 11.08 -2.84 6.30
CA LYS A 40 12.37 -2.40 5.73
C LYS A 40 13.40 -3.52 5.73
N LYS A 41 13.55 -4.21 6.87
CA LYS A 41 14.48 -5.33 7.00
C LYS A 41 14.10 -6.50 6.09
N ALA A 42 12.82 -6.89 6.08
CA ALA A 42 12.34 -8.01 5.27
C ALA A 42 12.57 -7.79 3.77
N CYS A 43 12.23 -6.60 3.26
CA CYS A 43 12.47 -6.23 1.87
C CYS A 43 13.97 -6.26 1.54
N LYS A 44 14.82 -5.69 2.40
CA LYS A 44 16.28 -5.69 2.21
C LYS A 44 16.86 -7.11 2.16
N GLU A 45 16.35 -8.01 2.98
CA GLU A 45 16.79 -9.42 3.05
C GLU A 45 16.08 -10.31 2.01
N GLY A 46 15.06 -9.80 1.31
CA GLY A 46 14.27 -10.56 0.33
C GLY A 46 13.46 -11.70 0.96
N ILE A 47 13.06 -11.56 2.23
CA ILE A 47 12.33 -12.59 2.97
C ILE A 47 10.83 -12.28 3.03
N HIS A 48 10.03 -13.30 3.32
CA HIS A 48 8.58 -13.11 3.42
C HIS A 48 8.22 -12.42 4.74
N LEU A 49 7.17 -11.60 4.71
CA LEU A 49 6.62 -10.96 5.92
C LEU A 49 5.66 -11.89 6.68
N ASP A 50 5.03 -12.81 5.96
CA ASP A 50 4.21 -13.91 6.48
C ASP A 50 4.21 -15.08 5.47
N VAL A 51 3.22 -15.98 5.54
CA VAL A 51 3.17 -17.18 4.68
C VAL A 51 2.98 -16.82 3.20
N ASP A 52 2.27 -15.74 2.89
CA ASP A 52 1.85 -15.40 1.52
C ASP A 52 2.35 -14.03 1.03
N THR A 53 2.85 -13.17 1.92
CA THR A 53 3.38 -11.85 1.60
C THR A 53 4.88 -11.91 1.33
N VAL A 54 5.20 -12.23 0.07
CA VAL A 54 6.58 -12.28 -0.45
C VAL A 54 7.12 -10.86 -0.69
N THR A 55 8.39 -10.62 -0.36
CA THR A 55 9.06 -9.34 -0.64
C THR A 55 10.35 -9.52 -1.44
N SER A 56 10.82 -8.42 -2.02
CA SER A 56 12.13 -8.28 -2.64
C SER A 56 12.74 -6.93 -2.25
N GLU A 57 14.00 -6.69 -2.64
CA GLU A 57 14.72 -5.46 -2.32
C GLU A 57 13.95 -4.18 -2.70
N ARG A 58 13.17 -4.23 -3.79
CA ARG A 58 12.37 -3.09 -4.29
C ARG A 58 10.94 -3.04 -3.73
N SER A 59 10.52 -4.02 -2.94
CA SER A 59 9.15 -4.06 -2.39
C SER A 59 8.86 -2.88 -1.46
N TYR A 60 9.84 -2.43 -0.67
CA TYR A 60 9.65 -1.28 0.22
C TYR A 60 9.36 0.00 -0.58
N GLU A 61 10.19 0.28 -1.60
CA GLU A 61 10.02 1.40 -2.52
C GLU A 61 8.64 1.36 -3.20
N ALA A 62 8.27 0.21 -3.78
CA ALA A 62 6.95 0.05 -4.40
C ALA A 62 5.80 0.31 -3.42
N ALA A 63 5.89 -0.19 -2.18
CA ALA A 63 4.86 -0.03 -1.17
C ALA A 63 4.70 1.43 -0.72
N ILE A 64 5.79 2.18 -0.51
CA ILE A 64 5.68 3.60 -0.11
C ILE A 64 5.11 4.49 -1.23
N TYR A 65 5.35 4.16 -2.50
CA TYR A 65 4.72 4.85 -3.63
C TYR A 65 3.25 4.44 -3.81
N ALA A 66 2.87 3.19 -3.52
CA ALA A 66 1.47 2.77 -3.47
C ALA A 66 0.67 3.56 -2.42
N VAL A 67 1.26 3.77 -1.24
CA VAL A 67 0.69 4.64 -0.20
C VAL A 67 0.56 6.08 -0.69
N GLY A 68 1.63 6.65 -1.26
CA GLY A 68 1.64 8.02 -1.74
C GLY A 68 0.60 8.31 -2.82
N ALA A 69 0.49 7.45 -3.84
CA ALA A 69 -0.53 7.54 -4.87
C ALA A 69 -1.95 7.48 -4.29
N THR A 70 -2.19 6.60 -3.31
CA THR A 70 -3.49 6.47 -2.65
C THR A 70 -3.84 7.73 -1.85
N VAL A 71 -2.88 8.32 -1.15
CA VAL A 71 -3.07 9.59 -0.43
C VAL A 71 -3.37 10.73 -1.41
N MET A 72 -2.64 10.83 -2.54
CA MET A 72 -2.91 11.82 -3.58
C MET A 72 -4.33 11.67 -4.15
N ALA A 73 -4.68 10.47 -4.62
CA ALA A 73 -5.96 10.21 -5.28
C ALA A 73 -7.17 10.45 -4.37
N SER A 74 -7.02 10.19 -3.06
CA SER A 74 -8.07 10.41 -2.06
C SER A 74 -8.50 11.88 -1.93
N ARG A 75 -7.73 12.83 -2.48
CA ARG A 75 -8.00 14.28 -2.42
C ARG A 75 -8.70 14.83 -3.66
N THR A 76 -8.62 14.15 -4.79
CA THR A 76 -8.97 14.69 -6.10
C THR A 76 -10.02 13.85 -6.85
N ASN A 77 -10.67 12.89 -6.17
CA ASN A 77 -11.61 11.95 -6.79
C ASN A 77 -10.98 11.18 -7.96
N ASP A 78 -9.69 10.87 -7.83
CA ASP A 78 -8.91 10.12 -8.81
C ASP A 78 -8.86 8.64 -8.46
N PHE A 79 -8.27 7.84 -9.34
CA PHE A 79 -8.04 6.43 -9.14
C PHE A 79 -6.56 6.15 -8.87
N ALA A 80 -6.25 5.53 -7.72
CA ALA A 80 -4.90 5.06 -7.41
C ALA A 80 -4.69 3.64 -7.96
N LEU A 81 -4.09 3.53 -9.15
CA LEU A 81 -3.70 2.25 -9.74
C LEU A 81 -2.35 1.79 -9.15
N VAL A 82 -2.39 1.00 -8.09
CA VAL A 82 -1.20 0.70 -7.26
C VAL A 82 -0.96 -0.79 -7.04
N ARG A 83 0.32 -1.13 -6.80
CA ARG A 83 0.78 -2.45 -6.33
C ARG A 83 2.02 -2.23 -5.46
N PRO A 84 2.16 -2.89 -4.29
CA PRO A 84 1.29 -3.93 -3.69
C PRO A 84 -0.07 -3.41 -3.18
N PRO A 85 -1.06 -4.30 -2.98
CA PRO A 85 -2.34 -3.97 -2.34
C PRO A 85 -2.16 -3.66 -0.84
N GLY A 86 -3.24 -3.27 -0.16
CA GLY A 86 -3.15 -2.83 1.24
C GLY A 86 -4.22 -3.27 2.24
N HIS A 87 -5.43 -3.64 1.82
CA HIS A 87 -6.57 -3.78 2.74
C HIS A 87 -6.43 -4.87 3.82
N HIS A 88 -5.57 -5.87 3.63
CA HIS A 88 -5.31 -6.92 4.62
C HIS A 88 -4.16 -6.59 5.59
N ALA A 89 -3.44 -5.48 5.40
CA ALA A 89 -2.37 -5.08 6.31
C ALA A 89 -2.96 -4.47 7.60
N TYR A 90 -2.57 -5.02 8.74
CA TYR A 90 -2.92 -4.55 10.09
C TYR A 90 -1.88 -3.55 10.59
N PRO A 91 -2.14 -2.80 11.69
CA PRO A 91 -1.19 -1.83 12.22
C PRO A 91 0.23 -2.38 12.45
N SER A 92 0.34 -3.64 12.89
CA SER A 92 1.63 -4.28 13.22
C SER A 92 1.92 -5.59 12.47
N LYS A 93 1.17 -5.90 11.40
CA LYS A 93 1.22 -7.19 10.71
C LYS A 93 0.81 -7.11 9.23
N SER A 94 1.52 -7.82 8.35
CA SER A 94 1.13 -8.08 6.96
C SER A 94 0.16 -9.27 6.87
N SER A 95 -0.59 -9.33 5.78
CA SER A 95 -1.40 -10.50 5.42
C SER A 95 -1.87 -10.36 3.97
N GLY A 96 -2.14 -11.46 3.27
CA GLY A 96 -2.87 -11.43 2.00
C GLY A 96 -2.17 -10.54 0.96
N PHE A 97 -0.86 -10.71 0.83
CA PHE A 97 0.01 -9.93 -0.06
C PHE A 97 0.18 -8.44 0.31
N CYS A 98 -0.50 -7.95 1.34
CA CYS A 98 -0.54 -6.54 1.70
C CYS A 98 0.63 -6.18 2.63
N ILE A 99 1.47 -5.24 2.19
CA ILE A 99 2.61 -4.75 2.98
C ILE A 99 2.17 -3.56 3.86
N PHE A 100 1.62 -2.51 3.27
CA PHE A 100 1.07 -1.37 4.01
C PHE A 100 -0.39 -1.17 3.65
N ASN A 101 -1.18 -0.68 4.61
CA ASN A 101 -2.59 -0.43 4.41
C ASN A 101 -2.81 0.94 3.78
N ASN A 102 -2.69 0.97 2.44
CA ASN A 102 -2.81 2.18 1.63
C ASN A 102 -4.08 2.99 1.96
N ILE A 103 -5.24 2.34 2.04
CA ILE A 103 -6.53 3.01 2.25
C ILE A 103 -6.71 3.48 3.70
N ALA A 104 -6.24 2.71 4.69
CA ALA A 104 -6.28 3.14 6.08
C ALA A 104 -5.40 4.37 6.31
N ILE A 105 -4.19 4.41 5.73
CA ILE A 105 -3.30 5.58 5.80
C ILE A 105 -3.95 6.82 5.17
N ALA A 106 -4.47 6.70 3.94
CA ALA A 106 -5.16 7.80 3.27
C ALA A 106 -6.38 8.29 4.06
N THR A 107 -7.15 7.36 4.63
CA THR A 107 -8.30 7.68 5.49
C THR A 107 -7.86 8.44 6.75
N GLN A 108 -6.84 7.96 7.47
CA GLN A 108 -6.31 8.64 8.64
C GLN A 108 -5.81 10.05 8.30
N LYS A 109 -5.20 10.23 7.12
CA LYS A 109 -4.80 11.55 6.64
C LYS A 109 -5.99 12.49 6.47
N LEU A 110 -7.07 12.05 5.81
CA LEU A 110 -8.28 12.86 5.63
C LEU A 110 -9.02 13.12 6.95
N VAL A 111 -9.09 12.13 7.84
CA VAL A 111 -9.70 12.30 9.18
C VAL A 111 -8.91 13.32 10.00
N SER A 112 -7.57 13.32 9.94
CA SER A 112 -6.73 14.34 10.59
C SER A 112 -6.99 15.75 10.06
N GLU A 113 -7.52 15.88 8.84
CA GLU A 113 -7.93 17.15 8.21
C GLU A 113 -9.42 17.49 8.48
N GLY A 114 -10.07 16.77 9.41
CA GLY A 114 -11.46 16.99 9.81
C GLY A 114 -12.51 16.44 8.85
N LYS A 115 -12.13 15.56 7.91
CA LYS A 115 -13.07 14.91 6.99
C LYS A 115 -13.76 13.71 7.64
N LYS A 116 -15.00 13.43 7.22
CA LYS A 116 -15.67 12.15 7.45
C LYS A 116 -15.44 11.27 6.23
N VAL A 117 -15.01 10.03 6.42
CA VAL A 117 -14.63 9.12 5.34
C VAL A 117 -15.47 7.86 5.46
N LEU A 118 -16.04 7.44 4.33
CA LEU A 118 -16.63 6.11 4.15
C LEU A 118 -15.66 5.30 3.29
N ILE A 119 -15.31 4.10 3.75
CA ILE A 119 -14.59 3.12 2.95
C ILE A 119 -15.61 2.09 2.48
N PHE A 120 -15.69 1.86 1.18
CA PHE A 120 -16.45 0.78 0.58
C PHE A 120 -15.48 -0.20 -0.06
N ASP A 121 -15.31 -1.36 0.57
CA ASP A 121 -14.48 -2.44 0.06
C ASP A 121 -15.36 -3.49 -0.61
N PHE A 122 -15.16 -3.70 -1.90
CA PHE A 122 -15.88 -4.67 -2.72
C PHE A 122 -14.97 -5.80 -3.20
N ASP A 123 -13.72 -5.83 -2.72
CA ASP A 123 -12.81 -6.93 -2.98
C ASP A 123 -13.42 -8.24 -2.45
N ALA A 124 -13.24 -9.33 -3.20
CA ALA A 124 -13.95 -10.59 -2.98
C ALA A 124 -13.37 -11.43 -1.81
N HIS A 125 -12.21 -11.05 -1.27
CA HIS A 125 -11.61 -11.75 -0.14
C HIS A 125 -12.38 -11.46 1.16
N LEU A 126 -12.57 -12.50 1.98
CA LEU A 126 -13.18 -12.43 3.31
C LEU A 126 -12.15 -12.16 4.40
#